data_AF-A0A5K0Z741-F1
#
_entry.id   AF-A0A5K0Z741-F1
#
_cell.length_a   1.000
_cell.length_b   1.000
_cell.length_c   1.000
_cell.angle_alpha   90.00
_cell.angle_beta   90.00
_cell.angle_gamma   90.00
#
_symmetry.space_group_name_H-M   'P 1'
#
loop_
_entity.id
_entity.type
_entity.pdbx_description
1 polymer ?
#
loop_
_entity_poly.entity_id
_entity_poly.type
_entity_poly.pdbx_seq_one_letter_code
_entity_poly.pdbx_strand_id
1 'polypeptide(L)'
;ISEAQEPLSITVPISKNKLTPYRFVIIMRLLVLAFFFQYRVTNPVDSAYGLWLTSIICEVWFAFSWVLDQFPKWTPIERDTYIDRLSL
;
A
#
# COMPACT_ATOMS: atom_id res chain seq x y z
N ILE A 1 -27.09 -14.14 33.18
CA ILE A 1 -26.41 -14.75 32.00
C ILE A 1 -25.00 -14.19 32.01
N SER A 2 -24.04 -15.09 32.01
CA SER A 2 -22.67 -15.00 32.53
C SER A 2 -21.78 -13.90 31.94
N GLU A 3 -21.03 -13.25 32.84
CA GLU A 3 -19.89 -12.33 32.64
C GLU A 3 -18.73 -12.90 31.79
N ALA A 4 -18.86 -14.14 31.29
CA ALA A 4 -17.87 -14.89 30.51
C ALA A 4 -18.08 -14.83 28.98
N GLN A 5 -18.94 -13.94 28.47
CA GLN A 5 -19.27 -13.84 27.04
C GLN A 5 -18.94 -12.46 26.42
N GLU A 6 -18.07 -11.68 27.05
CA GLU A 6 -17.57 -10.45 26.42
C GLU A 6 -16.30 -10.74 25.60
N PRO A 7 -16.25 -10.34 24.31
CA PRO A 7 -15.15 -10.69 23.42
C PRO A 7 -13.83 -10.01 23.88
N LEU A 8 -12.81 -10.83 24.17
CA LEU A 8 -11.47 -10.41 24.61
C LEU A 8 -10.72 -9.53 23.59
N SER A 9 -11.11 -9.60 22.32
CA SER A 9 -10.61 -8.74 21.25
C SER A 9 -11.76 -8.37 20.34
N ILE A 10 -11.89 -7.07 20.05
CA ILE A 10 -12.80 -6.55 19.04
C ILE A 10 -11.98 -5.90 17.93
N THR A 11 -12.35 -6.20 16.68
CA THR A 11 -11.86 -5.46 15.53
C THR A 11 -12.63 -4.15 15.45
N VAL A 12 -11.99 -3.04 15.83
CA VAL A 12 -12.59 -1.72 15.73
C VAL A 12 -12.42 -1.22 14.28
N PRO A 13 -13.52 -0.87 13.58
CA PRO A 13 -13.40 -0.31 12.26
C PRO A 13 -12.81 1.11 12.34
N ILE A 14 -11.59 1.29 11.81
CA ILE A 14 -10.96 2.60 11.66
C ILE A 14 -11.93 3.55 10.96
N SER A 15 -12.06 4.78 11.49
CA SER A 15 -12.88 5.83 10.89
C SER A 15 -12.52 6.02 9.42
N LYS A 16 -13.50 5.72 8.54
CA LYS A 16 -13.37 5.75 7.08
C LYS A 16 -12.86 7.10 6.56
N ASN A 17 -13.07 8.19 7.32
CA ASN A 17 -12.75 9.56 6.92
C ASN A 17 -11.24 9.82 6.75
N LYS A 18 -10.37 9.06 7.44
CA LYS A 18 -8.90 9.16 7.27
C LYS A 18 -8.33 8.21 6.22
N LEU A 19 -9.08 7.15 5.88
CA LEU A 19 -8.62 6.11 4.96
C LEU A 19 -8.79 6.52 3.49
N THR A 20 -9.84 7.28 3.17
CA THR A 20 -10.13 7.77 1.83
C THR A 20 -9.02 8.66 1.24
N PRO A 21 -8.52 9.71 1.92
CA PRO A 21 -7.43 10.53 1.38
C PRO A 21 -6.12 9.74 1.19
N TYR A 22 -5.82 8.81 2.10
CA TYR A 22 -4.64 7.93 1.99
C TYR A 22 -4.69 7.06 0.71
N ARG A 23 -5.84 6.43 0.45
CA ARG A 23 -6.05 5.63 -0.77
C ARG A 23 -5.98 6.46 -2.04
N PHE A 24 -6.51 7.68 -2.01
CA PHE A 24 -6.47 8.60 -3.15
C PHE A 24 -5.04 8.94 -3.55
N VAL A 25 -4.16 9.26 -2.59
CA VAL A 25 -2.74 9.58 -2.85
C VAL A 25 -2.00 8.39 -3.50
N ILE A 26 -2.24 7.16 -3.02
CA ILE A 26 -1.64 5.95 -3.61
C ILE A 26 -2.06 5.79 -5.07
N ILE A 27 -3.36 5.91 -5.36
CA ILE A 27 -3.90 5.78 -6.72
C ILE A 27 -3.35 6.88 -7.64
N MET A 28 -3.30 8.12 -7.16
CA MET A 28 -2.70 9.23 -7.91
C MET A 28 -1.24 8.95 -8.27
N ARG A 29 -0.46 8.43 -7.33
CA ARG A 29 0.95 8.07 -7.56
C ARG A 29 1.11 6.95 -8.58
N LEU A 30 0.21 5.96 -8.58
CA LEU A 30 0.18 4.90 -9.60
C LEU A 30 -0.08 5.46 -11.01
N LEU A 31 -1.02 6.41 -11.14
CA LEU A 31 -1.30 7.07 -12.42
C LEU A 31 -0.07 7.82 -12.92
N VAL A 32 0.58 8.62 -12.07
CA VAL A 32 1.79 9.36 -12.42
C VAL A 32 2.92 8.41 -12.84
N LEU A 33 3.13 7.30 -12.12
CA LEU A 33 4.12 6.28 -12.48
C LEU A 33 3.80 5.66 -13.85
N ALA A 34 2.55 5.32 -14.13
CA ALA A 34 2.16 4.75 -15.42
C ALA A 34 2.42 5.71 -16.58
N PHE A 35 2.05 7.00 -16.43
CA PHE A 35 2.37 8.03 -17.42
C PHE A 35 3.87 8.23 -17.60
N PHE A 36 4.65 8.20 -16.51
CA PHE A 36 6.10 8.30 -16.55
C PHE A 36 6.73 7.15 -17.34
N PHE A 37 6.32 5.91 -17.08
CA PHE A 37 6.80 4.74 -17.83
C PHE A 37 6.42 4.80 -19.30
N GLN A 38 5.19 5.20 -19.61
CA GLN A 38 4.74 5.32 -20.99
C GLN A 38 5.56 6.35 -21.75
N TYR A 39 5.80 7.52 -21.16
CA TYR A 39 6.69 8.53 -21.73
C TYR A 39 8.12 8.00 -21.94
N ARG A 40 8.66 7.27 -20.95
CA ARG A 40 10.02 6.70 -21.01
C ARG A 40 10.19 5.65 -22.09
N VAL A 41 9.17 4.83 -22.33
CA VAL A 41 9.18 3.80 -23.37
C VAL A 41 9.05 4.43 -24.76
N THR A 42 8.26 5.49 -24.91
CA THR A 42 8.06 6.18 -26.21
C THR A 42 9.26 7.04 -26.64
N ASN A 43 10.16 7.41 -25.73
CA ASN A 43 11.37 8.19 -26.03
C ASN A 43 12.65 7.34 -25.79
N PRO A 44 12.99 6.42 -26.70
CA PRO A 44 14.22 5.64 -26.59
C PRO A 44 15.47 6.48 -26.90
N VAL A 45 16.59 6.11 -26.29
CA VAL A 45 17.92 6.69 -26.58
C VAL A 45 18.72 5.67 -27.38
N ASP A 46 18.83 5.90 -28.70
CA ASP A 46 19.46 4.96 -29.65
C ASP A 46 20.97 4.81 -29.46
N SER A 47 21.64 5.79 -28.83
CA SER A 47 23.09 5.75 -28.60
C SER A 47 23.52 4.80 -27.47
N ALA A 48 22.60 4.41 -26.58
CA ALA A 48 22.92 3.63 -25.37
C ALA A 48 21.80 2.66 -24.97
N TYR A 49 21.33 1.85 -25.93
CA TYR A 49 20.16 0.99 -25.76
C TYR A 49 20.26 0.02 -24.55
N GLY A 50 21.44 -0.56 -24.29
CA GLY A 50 21.64 -1.48 -23.16
C GLY A 50 21.51 -0.81 -21.78
N LEU A 51 22.06 0.40 -21.64
CA LEU A 51 21.92 1.19 -20.41
C LEU A 51 20.48 1.69 -20.24
N TRP A 52 19.85 2.10 -21.34
CA TRP A 52 18.44 2.51 -21.35
C TRP A 52 17.51 1.38 -20.88
N LEU A 53 17.69 0.17 -21.42
CA LEU A 53 16.88 -1.00 -21.06
C LEU A 53 17.06 -1.39 -19.59
N THR A 54 18.31 -1.43 -19.11
CA THR A 54 18.61 -1.75 -17.70
C THR A 54 17.99 -0.74 -16.75
N SER A 55 18.05 0.56 -17.10
CA SER A 55 17.42 1.62 -16.32
C SER A 55 15.90 1.44 -16.22
N ILE A 56 15.23 1.13 -17.34
CA ILE A 56 13.78 0.88 -17.35
C ILE A 56 13.43 -0.32 -16.48
N ILE A 57 14.18 -1.42 -16.57
CA ILE A 57 13.93 -2.62 -15.76
C ILE A 57 14.08 -2.31 -14.27
N CYS A 58 15.13 -1.58 -13.87
CA CYS A 58 15.32 -1.16 -12.48
C CYS A 58 14.18 -0.24 -11.99
N GLU A 59 13.74 0.72 -12.80
CA GLU A 59 12.64 1.62 -12.47
C GLU A 59 11.32 0.84 -12.29
N VAL A 60 10.99 -0.09 -13.20
CA VAL A 60 9.80 -0.94 -13.11
C VAL A 60 9.85 -1.84 -11.88
N TRP A 61 11.00 -2.45 -11.59
CA TRP A 61 11.18 -3.28 -10.41
C TRP A 61 10.98 -2.49 -9.11
N PHE A 62 11.54 -1.29 -9.03
CA PHE A 62 11.36 -0.42 -7.88
C PHE A 62 9.91 0.03 -7.71
N ALA A 63 9.25 0.40 -8.81
CA ALA A 63 7.82 0.74 -8.80
C ALA A 63 6.98 -0.44 -8.33
N PHE A 64 7.22 -1.65 -8.85
CA PHE A 64 6.52 -2.86 -8.43
C PHE A 64 6.73 -3.16 -6.94
N SER A 65 7.97 -3.10 -6.46
CA SER A 65 8.29 -3.26 -5.03
C SER A 65 7.53 -2.25 -4.17
N TRP A 66 7.42 -0.99 -4.64
CA TRP A 66 6.65 0.03 -3.97
C TRP A 66 5.13 -0.28 -3.95
N VAL A 67 4.56 -0.74 -5.07
CA VAL A 67 3.14 -1.13 -5.14
C VAL A 67 2.85 -2.28 -4.17
N LEU A 68 3.74 -3.28 -4.13
CA LEU A 68 3.61 -4.39 -3.19
C LEU A 68 3.63 -3.93 -1.73
N ASP A 69 4.46 -2.94 -1.39
CA ASP A 69 4.47 -2.33 -0.05
C ASP A 69 3.19 -1.53 0.27
N GLN A 70 2.45 -1.06 -0.74
CA GLN A 70 1.16 -0.38 -0.53
C GLN A 70 0.01 -1.35 -0.25
N PHE A 71 0.04 -2.59 -0.75
CA PHE A 71 -1.05 -3.56 -0.57
C PHE A 71 -1.40 -3.85 0.90
N PRO A 72 -0.44 -4.11 1.81
CA PRO A 72 -0.73 -4.32 3.24
C PRO A 72 -1.43 -3.14 3.90
N LYS A 73 -1.10 -1.92 3.46
CA LYS A 73 -1.64 -0.66 4.01
C LYS A 73 -3.05 -0.38 3.49
N TRP A 74 -3.56 -1.15 2.53
CA TRP A 74 -4.87 -0.91 1.93
C TRP A 74 -6.01 -1.37 2.84
N THR A 75 -5.76 -2.38 3.67
CA THR A 75 -6.68 -2.91 4.67
C THR A 75 -6.00 -2.89 6.05
N PRO A 76 -5.84 -1.71 6.67
CA PRO A 76 -5.40 -1.68 8.05
C PRO A 76 -6.49 -2.33 8.91
N ILE A 77 -6.13 -3.39 9.61
CA ILE A 77 -6.98 -4.06 10.59
C ILE A 77 -6.48 -3.60 11.95
N GLU A 78 -7.21 -2.68 12.57
CA GLU A 78 -6.96 -2.29 13.97
C GLU A 78 -7.60 -3.33 14.88
N ARG A 79 -6.86 -3.78 15.88
CA ARG A 79 -7.32 -4.75 16.89
C ARG A 79 -7.11 -4.13 18.25
N ASP A 80 -8.20 -3.87 18.96
CA ASP A 80 -8.13 -3.52 20.38
C ASP A 80 -8.16 -4.81 21.20
N THR A 81 -7.23 -4.92 22.15
CA THR A 81 -7.14 -6.03 23.10
C THR A 81 -7.38 -5.50 24.50
N TYR A 82 -8.37 -6.04 25.21
CA TYR A 82 -8.70 -5.62 26.57
C TYR A 82 -7.86 -6.41 27.58
N ILE A 83 -6.70 -5.86 27.95
CA ILE A 83 -5.78 -6.49 28.92
C ILE A 83 -6.40 -6.60 30.32
N ASP A 84 -7.29 -5.67 30.70
CA ASP A 84 -7.98 -5.68 32.00
C ASP A 84 -8.88 -6.91 32.22
N ARG A 85 -9.32 -7.56 31.13
CA ARG A 85 -10.10 -8.80 31.19
C ARG A 85 -9.25 -10.06 31.09
N LEU A 86 -7.94 -9.92 30.85
CA LEU A 86 -6.98 -11.01 30.75
C LEU A 86 -6.32 -11.33 32.11
N SER A 87 -6.28 -10.37 33.02
CA SER A 87 -5.60 -10.48 34.33
C SER A 87 -6.51 -10.88 35.51
N LEU A 88 -7.78 -11.20 35.25
CA LEU A 88 -8.78 -11.63 36.23
C LEU A 88 -8.89 -13.15 36.22
#